data_AF-A0A8T6H9Z8-F1
#
_entry.id   AF-A0A8T6H9Z8-F1
#
_cell.length_a   1.000
_cell.length_b   1.000
_cell.length_c   1.000
_cell.angle_alpha   90.00
_cell.angle_beta   90.00
_cell.angle_gamma   90.00
#
_symmetry.space_group_name_H-M   'P 1'
#
loop_
_entity.id
_entity.type
_entity.pdbx_description
1 polymer ?
#
loop_
_entity_poly.entity_id
_entity_poly.type
_entity_poly.pdbx_seq_one_letter_code
_entity_poly.pdbx_strand_id
1 'polypeptide(L)'
;MDTPLSLTLHYSAGIAGDLALLPRMFTFLQRLGAADSARALLLDLGGACSDAVWHCRATGGRSALIVLDGMGYHAANVAGALDAANREKLAEQVTMALVDGERDWAYHVPPLRDPSIVVALRPRECAARLQIALTPAAETRIDGNCLRLRGVEAGCIGEAVVDLRGRPQLVSATTHTLPADTPPNPSIAGAVEFVEAEARFYQRQQQASREGTYHRGK
;
A
#
# COMPACT_ATOMS: atom_id res chain seq x y z
N MET A 1 -6.12 33.51 8.29
CA MET A 1 -6.38 32.92 6.95
C MET A 1 -6.43 31.42 7.16
N ASP A 2 -7.63 30.86 7.21
CA ASP A 2 -7.84 29.42 7.36
C ASP A 2 -7.42 28.73 6.07
N THR A 3 -6.25 28.10 6.08
CA THR A 3 -5.85 27.24 4.98
C THR A 3 -6.89 26.13 4.84
N PRO A 4 -7.51 25.91 3.67
CA PRO A 4 -8.47 24.83 3.49
C PRO A 4 -7.79 23.51 3.86
N LEU A 5 -8.32 22.80 4.86
CA LEU A 5 -7.80 21.51 5.34
C LEU A 5 -8.46 20.38 4.54
N SER A 6 -8.18 20.31 3.25
CA SER A 6 -8.58 19.18 2.41
C SER A 6 -7.49 18.12 2.42
N LEU A 7 -7.89 16.86 2.52
CA LEU A 7 -7.03 15.69 2.41
C LEU A 7 -7.40 14.94 1.13
N THR A 8 -6.42 14.74 0.26
CA THR A 8 -6.58 13.88 -0.92
C THR A 8 -6.00 12.52 -0.60
N LEU A 9 -6.68 11.45 -1.00
CA LEU A 9 -6.20 10.08 -0.90
C LEU A 9 -6.16 9.50 -2.30
N HIS A 10 -5.05 8.83 -2.64
CA HIS A 10 -4.99 7.94 -3.78
C HIS A 10 -4.70 6.54 -3.28
N TYR A 11 -5.42 5.55 -3.80
CA TYR A 11 -5.29 4.19 -3.32
C TYR A 11 -5.36 3.15 -4.44
N SER A 12 -4.65 2.05 -4.23
CA SER A 12 -4.69 0.88 -5.09
C SER A 12 -5.09 -0.36 -4.30
N ALA A 13 -5.33 -1.46 -5.00
CA ALA A 13 -5.63 -2.75 -4.40
C ALA A 13 -5.32 -3.87 -5.40
N GLY A 14 -5.15 -5.09 -4.89
CA GLY A 14 -5.21 -6.30 -5.70
C GLY A 14 -4.10 -6.44 -6.75
N ILE A 15 -2.93 -5.82 -6.55
CA ILE A 15 -1.76 -5.94 -7.44
C ILE A 15 -1.37 -7.40 -7.65
N ALA A 16 -1.61 -8.26 -6.65
CA ALA A 16 -1.44 -9.71 -6.70
C ALA A 16 -0.04 -10.18 -7.14
N GLY A 17 0.99 -9.35 -6.91
CA GLY A 17 2.36 -9.61 -7.32
C GLY A 17 2.69 -9.21 -8.76
N ASP A 18 1.83 -8.50 -9.49
CA ASP A 18 2.18 -7.98 -10.82
C ASP A 18 3.19 -6.82 -10.69
N LEU A 19 4.47 -7.14 -10.61
CA LEU A 19 5.53 -6.13 -10.50
C LEU A 19 5.69 -5.30 -11.79
N ALA A 20 5.30 -5.83 -12.95
CA ALA A 20 5.39 -5.11 -14.22
C ALA A 20 4.39 -3.94 -14.30
N LEU A 21 3.30 -4.03 -13.54
CA LEU A 21 2.30 -2.98 -13.42
C LEU A 21 2.81 -1.74 -12.64
N LEU A 22 3.63 -1.95 -11.61
CA LEU A 22 4.00 -0.90 -10.63
C LEU A 22 4.75 0.30 -11.24
N PRO A 23 5.74 0.13 -12.14
CA PRO A 23 6.39 1.27 -12.80
C PRO A 23 5.42 2.14 -13.60
N ARG A 24 4.42 1.53 -14.24
CA ARG A 24 3.40 2.26 -15.02
C ARG A 24 2.41 2.97 -14.10
N MET A 25 1.98 2.29 -13.03
CA MET A 25 1.15 2.91 -11.99
C MET A 25 1.82 4.12 -11.37
N PHE A 26 3.14 4.08 -11.12
CA PHE A 26 3.84 5.22 -10.55
C PHE A 26 3.86 6.43 -11.49
N THR A 27 4.16 6.24 -12.79
CA THR A 27 4.03 7.29 -13.80
C THR A 27 2.63 7.90 -13.81
N PHE A 28 1.60 7.07 -13.65
CA PHE A 28 0.23 7.54 -13.63
C PHE A 28 -0.11 8.34 -12.36
N LEU A 29 0.33 7.88 -11.19
CA LEU A 29 0.19 8.60 -9.93
C LEU A 29 0.88 9.98 -9.98
N GLN A 30 2.05 10.09 -10.62
CA GLN A 30 2.71 11.38 -10.85
C GLN A 30 1.84 12.31 -11.70
N ARG A 31 1.21 11.81 -12.76
CA ARG A 31 0.29 12.60 -13.61
C ARG A 31 -0.96 13.06 -12.89
N LEU A 32 -1.45 12.28 -11.91
CA LEU A 32 -2.56 12.69 -11.04
C LEU A 32 -2.13 13.73 -9.98
N GLY A 33 -0.84 14.05 -9.87
CA GLY A 33 -0.31 14.93 -8.83
C GLY A 33 -0.20 14.26 -7.46
N ALA A 34 -0.36 12.93 -7.39
CA ALA A 34 -0.37 12.18 -6.15
C ALA A 34 1.02 12.10 -5.49
N ALA A 35 2.09 12.10 -6.29
CA ALA A 35 3.47 11.98 -5.80
C ALA A 35 4.06 13.30 -5.28
N ASP A 36 3.58 14.44 -5.79
CA ASP A 36 4.14 15.77 -5.49
C ASP A 36 3.25 16.60 -4.56
N SER A 37 2.02 16.14 -4.29
CA SER A 37 1.11 16.82 -3.38
C SER A 37 1.49 16.49 -1.94
N ALA A 38 2.01 17.51 -1.24
CA ALA A 38 2.26 17.43 0.20
C ALA A 38 1.03 16.98 1.02
N ARG A 39 -0.19 17.02 0.46
CA ARG A 39 -1.44 16.64 1.14
C ARG A 39 -2.11 15.39 0.56
N ALA A 40 -1.39 14.60 -0.24
CA ALA A 40 -1.89 13.35 -0.77
C ALA A 40 -1.46 12.16 0.11
N LEU A 41 -2.42 11.32 0.45
CA LEU A 41 -2.21 10.03 1.08
C LEU A 41 -2.23 8.91 0.04
N LEU A 42 -1.08 8.35 -0.27
CA LEU A 42 -0.94 7.07 -0.99
C LEU A 42 -1.19 5.88 -0.06
N LEU A 43 -2.17 5.03 -0.39
CA LEU A 43 -2.58 3.86 0.42
C LEU A 43 -2.75 2.61 -0.45
N ASP A 44 -2.43 1.43 0.08
CA ASP A 44 -2.80 0.15 -0.53
C ASP A 44 -3.87 -0.55 0.31
N LEU A 45 -4.98 -0.95 -0.32
CA LEU A 45 -6.11 -1.63 0.34
C LEU A 45 -5.89 -3.14 0.49
N GLY A 46 -4.72 -3.64 0.12
CA GLY A 46 -4.30 -5.01 0.30
C GLY A 46 -4.37 -5.85 -0.97
N GLY A 47 -3.94 -7.11 -0.84
CA GLY A 47 -3.76 -7.99 -1.99
C GLY A 47 -2.56 -7.59 -2.85
N ALA A 48 -1.55 -6.93 -2.28
CA ALA A 48 -0.34 -6.53 -3.00
C ALA A 48 0.46 -7.73 -3.53
N CYS A 49 0.45 -8.85 -2.82
CA CYS A 49 1.12 -10.11 -3.19
C CYS A 49 0.16 -11.30 -3.18
N SER A 50 0.48 -12.33 -3.97
CA SER A 50 -0.23 -13.60 -4.03
C SER A 50 0.75 -14.77 -3.98
N ASP A 51 0.47 -15.80 -3.18
CA ASP A 51 1.32 -17.00 -3.07
C ASP A 51 1.44 -17.81 -4.37
N ALA A 52 0.53 -17.56 -5.32
CA ALA A 52 0.63 -18.12 -6.67
C ALA A 52 1.84 -17.56 -7.44
N VAL A 53 2.26 -16.33 -7.13
CA VAL A 53 3.37 -15.65 -7.80
C VAL A 53 4.70 -16.00 -7.13
N TRP A 54 5.68 -16.40 -7.95
CA TRP A 54 6.92 -17.01 -7.47
C TRP A 54 7.72 -16.10 -6.53
N HIS A 55 7.85 -14.81 -6.84
CA HIS A 55 8.63 -13.87 -6.01
C HIS A 55 7.90 -13.52 -4.71
N CYS A 56 6.57 -13.46 -4.72
CA CYS A 56 5.76 -13.31 -3.51
C CYS A 56 6.03 -14.47 -2.58
N ARG A 57 5.90 -15.71 -3.07
CA ARG A 57 6.19 -16.91 -2.28
C ARG A 57 7.64 -16.98 -1.81
N ALA A 58 8.60 -16.65 -2.66
CA ALA A 58 10.03 -16.69 -2.32
C ALA A 58 10.41 -15.68 -1.23
N THR A 59 9.75 -14.53 -1.20
CA THR A 59 10.01 -13.44 -0.23
C THR A 59 9.07 -13.45 0.96
N GLY A 60 8.11 -14.38 1.05
CA GLY A 60 7.10 -14.40 2.10
C GLY A 60 6.15 -13.20 2.04
N GLY A 61 5.73 -12.81 0.83
CA GLY A 61 4.77 -11.73 0.56
C GLY A 61 5.36 -10.31 0.48
N ARG A 62 6.65 -10.14 0.74
CA ARG A 62 7.30 -8.82 0.88
C ARG A 62 7.56 -8.10 -0.45
N SER A 63 7.77 -8.83 -1.54
CA SER A 63 8.28 -8.27 -2.81
C SER A 63 7.52 -7.05 -3.33
N ALA A 64 6.18 -7.12 -3.42
CA ALA A 64 5.40 -6.01 -3.96
C ALA A 64 5.37 -4.81 -3.00
N LEU A 65 5.35 -5.07 -1.69
CA LEU A 65 5.31 -4.03 -0.65
C LEU A 65 6.59 -3.19 -0.62
N ILE A 66 7.75 -3.79 -0.91
CA ILE A 66 9.03 -3.07 -1.04
C ILE A 66 8.96 -2.07 -2.21
N VAL A 67 8.36 -2.45 -3.33
CA VAL A 67 8.21 -1.55 -4.48
C VAL A 67 7.19 -0.46 -4.18
N LEU A 68 6.08 -0.77 -3.48
CA LEU A 68 5.10 0.24 -3.04
C LEU A 68 5.72 1.29 -2.10
N ASP A 69 6.58 0.87 -1.16
CA ASP A 69 7.35 1.79 -0.33
C ASP A 69 8.26 2.70 -1.17
N GLY A 70 8.97 2.13 -2.15
CA GLY A 70 9.77 2.89 -3.12
C GLY A 70 8.97 3.85 -4.00
N MET A 71 7.67 3.61 -4.18
CA MET A 71 6.71 4.52 -4.84
C MET A 71 6.16 5.61 -3.89
N GLY A 72 6.54 5.60 -2.61
CA GLY A 72 6.10 6.57 -1.61
C GLY A 72 4.73 6.26 -0.98
N TYR A 73 4.28 5.01 -0.99
CA TYR A 73 3.06 4.63 -0.27
C TYR A 73 3.23 4.86 1.23
N HIS A 74 2.20 5.43 1.88
CA HIS A 74 2.26 5.76 3.29
C HIS A 74 1.80 4.60 4.17
N ALA A 75 0.82 3.83 3.72
CA ALA A 75 0.35 2.64 4.41
C ALA A 75 -0.17 1.58 3.44
N ALA A 76 -0.02 0.32 3.82
CA ALA A 76 -0.58 -0.82 3.11
C ALA A 76 -1.30 -1.76 4.07
N ASN A 77 -2.43 -2.29 3.63
CA ASN A 77 -3.08 -3.41 4.28
C ASN A 77 -2.29 -4.70 3.99
N VAL A 78 -1.62 -5.22 5.02
CA VAL A 78 -0.83 -6.46 4.93
C VAL A 78 -1.55 -7.67 5.51
N ALA A 79 -2.83 -7.54 5.85
CA ALA A 79 -3.60 -8.63 6.44
C ALA A 79 -3.66 -9.83 5.47
N GLY A 80 -3.16 -10.98 5.92
CA GLY A 80 -3.08 -12.21 5.12
C GLY A 80 -1.97 -12.23 4.06
N ALA A 81 -1.22 -11.13 3.87
CA ALA A 81 -0.09 -11.08 2.94
C ALA A 81 1.24 -11.47 3.59
N LEU A 82 1.41 -11.19 4.90
CA LEU A 82 2.62 -11.46 5.67
C LEU A 82 2.28 -12.27 6.92
N ASP A 83 3.13 -13.23 7.27
CA ASP A 83 3.17 -13.77 8.64
C ASP A 83 3.90 -12.81 9.59
N ALA A 84 3.85 -13.08 10.90
CA ALA A 84 4.45 -12.20 11.91
C ALA A 84 5.95 -11.97 11.69
N ALA A 85 6.70 -13.03 11.33
CA ALA A 85 8.15 -12.95 11.15
C ALA A 85 8.53 -12.14 9.90
N ASN A 86 7.83 -12.31 8.78
CA ASN A 86 8.05 -11.55 7.57
C ASN A 86 7.59 -10.10 7.71
N ARG A 87 6.53 -9.85 8.50
CA ARG A 87 6.08 -8.51 8.83
C ARG A 87 7.13 -7.74 9.63
N GLU A 88 7.72 -8.35 10.66
CA GLU A 88 8.79 -7.71 11.46
C GLU A 88 10.01 -7.40 10.59
N LYS A 89 10.48 -8.37 9.80
CA LYS A 89 11.57 -8.16 8.84
C LYS A 89 11.29 -7.03 7.87
N LEU A 90 10.07 -6.95 7.33
CA LEU A 90 9.72 -5.88 6.40
C LEU A 90 9.66 -4.53 7.10
N ALA A 91 9.12 -4.46 8.32
CA ALA A 91 9.02 -3.23 9.09
C ALA A 91 10.39 -2.56 9.37
N GLU A 92 11.47 -3.34 9.38
CA GLU A 92 12.85 -2.83 9.50
C GLU A 92 13.40 -2.26 8.17
N GLN A 93 12.76 -2.57 7.04
CA GLN A 93 13.26 -2.28 5.70
C GLN A 93 12.47 -1.18 4.97
N VAL A 94 11.24 -0.91 5.38
CA VAL A 94 10.35 0.05 4.72
C VAL A 94 9.97 1.22 5.64
N THR A 95 9.61 2.34 5.02
CA THR A 95 9.06 3.50 5.74
C THR A 95 7.53 3.48 5.79
N MET A 96 6.91 2.81 4.81
CA MET A 96 5.47 2.58 4.71
C MET A 96 4.93 1.84 5.93
N ALA A 97 3.80 2.31 6.46
CA ALA A 97 3.12 1.64 7.57
C ALA A 97 2.48 0.32 7.12
N LEU A 98 2.79 -0.76 7.84
CA LEU A 98 2.22 -2.09 7.63
C LEU A 98 1.00 -2.28 8.53
N VAL A 99 -0.20 -2.04 7.99
CA VAL A 99 -1.46 -2.06 8.74
C VAL A 99 -2.10 -3.45 8.68
N ASP A 100 -2.49 -3.98 9.84
CA ASP A 100 -3.16 -5.28 9.98
C ASP A 100 -4.20 -5.26 11.12
N GLY A 101 -4.66 -6.43 11.57
CA GLY A 101 -5.66 -6.52 12.64
C GLY A 101 -5.15 -6.05 14.00
N GLU A 102 -3.83 -6.10 14.23
CA GLU A 102 -3.17 -5.82 15.51
C GLU A 102 -2.56 -4.42 15.55
N ARG A 103 -2.16 -3.88 14.39
CA ARG A 103 -1.41 -2.63 14.29
C ARG A 103 -2.08 -1.65 13.33
N ASP A 104 -2.58 -0.58 13.91
CA ASP A 104 -3.07 0.59 13.21
C ASP A 104 -1.91 1.59 12.99
N TRP A 105 -2.14 2.60 12.15
CA TRP A 105 -1.19 3.68 11.89
C TRP A 105 -1.81 5.04 12.18
N ALA A 106 -1.19 5.82 13.08
CA ALA A 106 -1.56 7.21 13.30
C ALA A 106 -0.83 8.10 12.28
N TYR A 107 -1.58 8.94 11.59
CA TYR A 107 -1.06 9.77 10.51
C TYR A 107 -0.12 10.86 11.05
N HIS A 108 1.16 10.76 10.68
CA HIS A 108 2.18 11.73 11.09
C HIS A 108 3.01 12.26 9.91
N VAL A 109 2.45 12.23 8.69
CA VAL A 109 3.21 12.63 7.50
C VAL A 109 3.11 14.15 7.28
N PRO A 110 4.24 14.87 7.18
CA PRO A 110 4.24 16.28 6.84
C PRO A 110 3.46 16.59 5.55
N PRO A 111 2.79 17.75 5.46
CA PRO A 111 2.76 18.84 6.42
C PRO A 111 1.64 18.70 7.46
N LEU A 112 0.71 17.75 7.26
CA LEU A 112 -0.40 17.50 8.18
C LEU A 112 0.03 16.48 9.22
N ARG A 113 0.82 16.93 10.20
CA ARG A 113 1.04 16.15 11.44
C ARG A 113 -0.23 16.21 12.29
N ASP A 114 -1.26 15.48 11.87
CA ASP A 114 -2.55 15.47 12.56
C ASP A 114 -2.73 14.11 13.29
N PRO A 115 -2.44 14.04 14.60
CA PRO A 115 -2.65 12.81 15.39
C PRO A 115 -4.13 12.39 15.44
N SER A 116 -5.05 13.22 14.95
CA SER A 116 -6.46 12.91 14.88
C SER A 116 -6.87 12.13 13.62
N ILE A 117 -5.92 11.75 12.75
CA ILE A 117 -6.19 10.84 11.62
C ILE A 117 -5.58 9.47 11.91
N VAL A 118 -6.40 8.42 11.84
CA VAL A 118 -5.99 7.03 12.06
C VAL A 118 -6.29 6.21 10.80
N VAL A 119 -5.33 5.41 10.36
CA VAL A 119 -5.49 4.40 9.31
C VAL A 119 -5.47 3.04 9.96
N ALA A 120 -6.52 2.25 9.74
CA ALA A 120 -6.72 0.96 10.37
C ALA A 120 -7.30 -0.02 9.35
N LEU A 121 -7.22 -1.32 9.64
CA LEU A 121 -7.85 -2.32 8.76
C LEU A 121 -9.37 -2.17 8.73
N ARG A 122 -9.98 -1.87 9.88
CA ARG A 122 -11.43 -1.73 10.09
C ARG A 122 -11.71 -0.51 10.98
N PRO A 123 -12.94 0.03 10.99
CA PRO A 123 -13.31 1.10 11.92
C PRO A 123 -13.00 0.72 13.38
N ARG A 124 -12.46 1.66 14.15
CA ARG A 124 -12.18 1.54 15.58
C ARG A 124 -13.11 2.45 16.37
N GLU A 125 -13.35 2.09 17.62
CA GLU A 125 -13.97 2.98 18.58
C GLU A 125 -12.90 3.93 19.13
N CYS A 126 -12.68 5.05 18.45
CA CYS A 126 -11.70 6.05 18.89
C CYS A 126 -12.18 7.49 18.62
N ALA A 127 -11.59 8.43 19.36
CA ALA A 127 -11.89 9.85 19.25
C ALA A 127 -11.15 10.56 18.09
N ALA A 128 -10.62 9.80 17.13
CA ALA A 128 -9.98 10.36 15.95
C ALA A 128 -10.96 11.25 15.17
N ARG A 129 -10.47 12.35 14.62
CA ARG A 129 -11.25 13.21 13.72
C ARG A 129 -11.61 12.47 12.45
N LEU A 130 -10.70 11.69 11.89
CA LEU A 130 -10.92 10.85 10.72
C LEU A 130 -10.28 9.47 10.93
N GLN A 131 -11.03 8.42 10.61
CA GLN A 131 -10.53 7.06 10.50
C GLN A 131 -10.59 6.63 9.03
N ILE A 132 -9.55 5.99 8.52
CA ILE A 132 -9.51 5.47 7.15
C ILE A 132 -9.40 3.94 7.24
N ALA A 133 -10.43 3.24 6.79
CA ALA A 133 -10.46 1.78 6.78
C ALA A 133 -9.82 1.24 5.50
N LEU A 134 -8.77 0.43 5.64
CA LEU A 134 -8.07 -0.18 4.50
C LEU A 134 -8.70 -1.49 4.00
N THR A 135 -9.69 -2.05 4.70
CA THR A 135 -10.49 -3.14 4.13
C THR A 135 -11.35 -2.57 2.99
N PRO A 136 -11.26 -3.09 1.75
CA PRO A 136 -12.10 -2.64 0.64
C PRO A 136 -13.60 -2.70 0.97
N ALA A 137 -14.33 -1.66 0.56
CA ALA A 137 -15.79 -1.58 0.65
C ALA A 137 -16.44 -1.64 -0.74
N ALA A 138 -17.77 -1.75 -0.78
CA ALA A 138 -18.53 -1.70 -2.03
C ALA A 138 -18.57 -0.29 -2.66
N GLU A 139 -18.49 0.74 -1.82
CA GLU A 139 -18.55 2.16 -2.20
C GLU A 139 -17.64 3.00 -1.31
N THR A 140 -17.16 4.13 -1.85
CA THR A 140 -16.40 5.12 -1.10
C THR A 140 -17.37 6.04 -0.39
N ARG A 141 -17.33 6.08 0.94
CA ARG A 141 -18.24 6.90 1.75
C ARG A 141 -17.65 7.22 3.11
N ILE A 142 -18.23 8.22 3.79
CA ILE A 142 -17.94 8.51 5.20
C ILE A 142 -19.15 8.13 6.06
N ASP A 143 -18.94 7.20 6.99
CA ASP A 143 -19.90 6.81 8.03
C ASP A 143 -19.44 7.43 9.36
N GLY A 144 -20.03 8.56 9.75
CA GLY A 144 -19.59 9.31 10.94
C GLY A 144 -18.22 9.95 10.74
N ASN A 145 -17.18 9.44 11.40
CA ASN A 145 -15.78 9.84 11.21
C ASN A 145 -14.96 8.81 10.42
N CYS A 146 -15.58 7.74 9.90
CA CYS A 146 -14.87 6.67 9.21
C CYS A 146 -15.05 6.75 7.69
N LEU A 147 -13.96 7.04 6.99
CA LEU A 147 -13.84 6.88 5.54
C LEU A 147 -13.64 5.40 5.21
N ARG A 148 -14.58 4.87 4.43
CA ARG A 148 -14.48 3.58 3.76
C ARG A 148 -14.14 3.83 2.30
N LEU A 149 -13.17 3.07 1.77
CA LEU A 149 -12.72 3.19 0.39
C LEU A 149 -13.26 2.01 -0.42
N ARG A 150 -13.84 2.29 -1.59
CA ARG A 150 -14.28 1.27 -2.54
C ARG A 150 -13.10 0.38 -2.96
N GLY A 151 -13.32 -0.93 -3.11
CA GLY A 151 -12.35 -1.80 -3.77
C GLY A 151 -12.15 -1.42 -5.24
N VAL A 152 -10.90 -1.34 -5.69
CA VAL A 152 -10.54 -1.09 -7.09
C VAL A 152 -9.89 -2.32 -7.70
N GLU A 153 -10.03 -2.48 -9.01
CA GLU A 153 -9.35 -3.55 -9.76
C GLU A 153 -7.85 -3.26 -9.88
N ALA A 154 -7.06 -4.30 -10.14
CA ALA A 154 -5.64 -4.15 -10.46
C ALA A 154 -5.48 -3.23 -11.67
N GLY A 155 -4.57 -2.25 -11.57
CA GLY A 155 -4.38 -1.23 -12.60
C GLY A 155 -5.41 -0.10 -12.56
N CYS A 156 -6.26 -0.04 -11.54
CA CYS A 156 -7.04 1.16 -11.22
C CYS A 156 -6.47 1.88 -9.99
N ILE A 157 -6.61 3.20 -9.97
CA ILE A 157 -6.31 4.06 -8.82
C ILE A 157 -7.63 4.70 -8.37
N GLY A 158 -8.01 4.46 -7.13
CA GLY A 158 -9.07 5.21 -6.49
C GLY A 158 -8.54 6.56 -6.00
N GLU A 159 -9.35 7.59 -6.12
CA GLU A 159 -9.13 8.91 -5.55
C GLU A 159 -10.29 9.25 -4.61
N ALA A 160 -10.01 9.83 -3.45
CA ALA A 160 -11.00 10.41 -2.56
C ALA A 160 -10.51 11.75 -2.03
N VAL A 161 -11.39 12.75 -2.00
CA VAL A 161 -11.09 14.06 -1.41
C VAL A 161 -12.00 14.24 -0.20
N VAL A 162 -11.41 14.51 0.96
CA VAL A 162 -12.11 14.71 2.22
C VAL A 162 -11.89 16.14 2.70
N ASP A 163 -12.99 16.86 2.89
CA ASP A 163 -12.97 18.13 3.63
C ASP A 163 -12.95 17.81 5.11
N LEU A 164 -11.93 18.32 5.80
CA LEU A 164 -11.80 18.13 7.23
C LEU A 164 -12.36 19.31 8.02
N ARG A 165 -12.84 20.41 7.40
CA ARG A 165 -13.40 21.57 8.12
C ARG A 165 -14.61 21.15 8.98
N GLY A 166 -14.39 20.99 10.28
CA GLY A 166 -15.38 20.45 11.20
C GLY A 166 -15.44 18.92 11.15
N ARG A 167 -16.65 18.38 10.94
CA ARG A 167 -16.85 16.93 10.77
C ARG A 167 -16.36 16.53 9.38
N PRO A 168 -15.62 15.41 9.22
CA PRO A 168 -15.16 14.99 7.90
C PRO A 168 -16.31 14.79 6.93
N GLN A 169 -16.13 15.28 5.71
CA GLN A 169 -17.09 15.13 4.63
C GLN A 169 -16.38 14.67 3.35
N LEU A 170 -16.96 13.68 2.68
CA LEU A 170 -16.48 13.24 1.38
C LEU A 170 -16.88 14.29 0.34
N VAL A 171 -15.91 14.94 -0.28
CA VAL A 171 -16.11 15.94 -1.32
C VAL A 171 -16.27 15.28 -2.68
N SER A 172 -15.38 14.33 -2.99
CA SER A 172 -15.41 13.56 -4.23
C SER A 172 -14.80 12.17 -4.04
N ALA A 173 -15.21 11.24 -4.89
CA ALA A 173 -14.59 9.93 -5.03
C ALA A 173 -14.62 9.51 -6.50
N THR A 174 -13.46 9.14 -7.05
CA THR A 174 -13.29 8.79 -8.45
C THR A 174 -12.45 7.52 -8.57
N THR A 175 -12.63 6.74 -9.62
CA THR A 175 -11.73 5.65 -9.98
C THR A 175 -11.14 5.94 -11.34
N HIS A 176 -9.81 5.90 -11.41
CA HIS A 176 -9.04 6.16 -12.61
C HIS A 176 -8.45 4.84 -13.11
N THR A 177 -8.76 4.46 -14.34
CA THR A 177 -8.13 3.31 -15.00
C THR A 177 -6.77 3.72 -15.53
N LEU A 178 -5.74 2.92 -15.26
CA LEU A 178 -4.40 3.11 -15.83
C LEU A 178 -4.45 2.94 -17.36
N PRO A 179 -4.06 3.96 -18.14
CA PRO A 179 -4.00 3.83 -19.59
C PRO A 179 -2.99 2.75 -20.02
N ALA A 180 -3.39 1.91 -20.98
CA ALA A 180 -2.60 0.79 -21.49
C ALA A 180 -1.23 1.22 -22.05
N ASP A 181 -1.15 2.45 -22.56
CA ASP A 181 0.03 3.07 -23.16
C ASP A 181 0.89 3.89 -22.16
N THR A 182 0.54 3.87 -20.87
CA THR A 182 1.35 4.56 -19.85
C THR A 182 2.76 3.99 -19.81
N PRO A 183 3.82 4.80 -20.03
CA PRO A 183 5.19 4.32 -20.02
C PRO A 183 5.62 3.98 -18.58
N PRO A 184 6.48 2.95 -18.39
CA PRO A 184 7.00 2.60 -17.08
C PRO A 184 7.96 3.67 -16.57
N ASN A 185 7.91 3.97 -15.27
CA ASN A 185 8.89 4.84 -14.63
C ASN A 185 10.22 4.10 -14.47
N PRO A 186 11.36 4.65 -14.97
CA PRO A 186 12.64 3.95 -14.95
C PRO A 186 13.19 3.70 -13.55
N SER A 187 12.96 4.61 -12.59
CA SER A 187 13.44 4.44 -11.22
C SER A 187 12.72 3.28 -10.52
N ILE A 188 11.40 3.18 -10.70
CA ILE A 188 10.61 2.07 -10.15
C ILE A 188 10.89 0.77 -10.88
N ALA A 189 11.16 0.80 -12.19
CA ALA A 189 11.61 -0.39 -12.93
C ALA A 189 12.91 -0.96 -12.34
N GLY A 190 13.88 -0.11 -11.98
CA GLY A 190 15.09 -0.55 -11.29
C GLY A 190 14.82 -1.19 -9.91
N ALA A 191 13.86 -0.65 -9.15
CA ALA A 191 13.42 -1.26 -7.89
C ALA A 191 12.78 -2.64 -8.08
N VAL A 192 11.98 -2.81 -9.15
CA VAL A 192 11.42 -4.12 -9.53
C VAL A 192 12.50 -5.13 -9.85
N GLU A 193 13.48 -4.76 -10.68
CA GLU A 193 14.60 -5.64 -11.04
C GLU A 193 15.40 -6.08 -9.81
N PHE A 194 15.65 -5.14 -8.88
CA PHE A 194 16.30 -5.43 -7.61
C PHE A 194 15.52 -6.46 -6.78
N VAL A 195 14.21 -6.25 -6.60
CA VAL A 195 13.33 -7.15 -5.85
C VAL A 195 13.28 -8.54 -6.48
N GLU A 196 13.21 -8.64 -7.81
CA GLU A 196 13.27 -9.94 -8.49
C GLU A 196 14.61 -10.65 -8.26
N ALA A 197 15.72 -9.91 -8.32
CA ALA A 197 17.06 -10.47 -8.07
C ALA A 197 17.18 -10.99 -6.63
N GLU A 198 16.67 -10.25 -5.64
CA GLU A 198 16.63 -10.67 -4.24
C GLU A 198 15.75 -11.91 -4.04
N ALA A 199 14.56 -11.94 -4.67
CA ALA A 199 13.66 -13.09 -4.62
C ALA A 199 14.32 -14.36 -5.20
N ARG A 200 15.05 -14.24 -6.33
CA ARG A 200 15.83 -15.35 -6.91
C ARG A 200 16.92 -15.82 -5.96
N PHE A 201 17.57 -14.91 -5.25
CA PHE A 201 18.59 -15.25 -4.26
C PHE A 201 18.00 -16.06 -3.09
N TYR A 202 16.89 -15.63 -2.50
CA TYR A 202 16.20 -16.40 -1.44
C TYR A 202 15.76 -17.78 -1.93
N GLN A 203 15.22 -17.87 -3.13
CA GLN A 203 14.79 -19.15 -3.71
C GLN A 203 15.97 -20.14 -3.79
N ARG A 204 17.14 -19.69 -4.26
CA ARG A 204 18.35 -20.52 -4.32
C ARG A 204 18.84 -20.95 -2.93
N GLN A 205 18.82 -20.05 -1.94
CA GLN A 205 19.19 -20.42 -0.57
C GLN A 205 18.28 -21.51 0.01
N GLN A 206 16.96 -21.37 -0.17
CA GLN A 206 15.99 -22.35 0.31
C GLN A 206 16.19 -23.73 -0.34
N GLN A 207 16.53 -23.76 -1.64
CA GLN A 207 16.85 -24.99 -2.35
C GLN A 207 18.13 -25.65 -1.79
N ALA A 208 19.20 -24.88 -1.62
CA ALA A 208 20.46 -25.38 -1.08
C ALA A 208 20.32 -25.91 0.36
N SER A 209 19.54 -25.24 1.22
CA SER A 209 19.26 -25.73 2.57
C SER A 209 18.49 -27.06 2.57
N ARG A 210 17.55 -27.25 1.65
CA ARG A 210 16.80 -28.51 1.53
C ARG A 210 17.70 -29.67 1.09
N GLU A 211 18.58 -29.44 0.13
CA GLU A 211 19.51 -30.45 -0.36
C GLU A 211 20.61 -30.80 0.66
N GLY A 212 21.15 -29.81 1.38
CA GLY A 212 22.16 -30.02 2.42
C GLY A 212 21.65 -30.80 3.64
N THR A 213 20.35 -30.70 3.95
CA THR A 213 19.74 -31.49 5.04
C THR A 213 19.61 -32.96 4.66
N TYR A 214 19.49 -33.28 3.36
CA TYR A 214 19.38 -34.65 2.87
C TYR A 214 20.71 -35.43 2.97
N HIS A 215 21.85 -34.74 2.97
CA HIS A 215 23.18 -35.38 3.00
C HIS A 215 23.77 -35.59 4.40
N ARG A 216 23.18 -35.03 5.47
CA ARG A 216 23.64 -35.22 6.86
C ARG A 216 22.87 -36.31 7.64
N GLY A 217 21.88 -36.96 7.01
CA GLY A 217 21.04 -37.99 7.63
C GLY A 217 21.35 -39.44 7.21
N LYS A 218 22.51 -39.69 6.58
CA LYS A 218 23.04 -41.03 6.28
C LYS A 218 24.36 -41.22 6.98
#